data_AF-A0A2S5DB43-F1
#
_entry.id   AF-A0A2S5DB43-F1
#
_cell.length_a   1.000
_cell.length_b   1.000
_cell.length_c   1.000
_cell.angle_alpha   90.00
_cell.angle_beta   90.00
_cell.angle_gamma   90.00
#
_symmetry.space_group_name_H-M   'P 1'
#
loop_
_entity.id
_entity.type
_entity.pdbx_description
1 polymer ?
#
loop_
_entity_poly.entity_id
_entity_poly.type
_entity_poly.pdbx_seq_one_letter_code
_entity_poly.pdbx_strand_id
1 'polypeptide(L)' 'MEMGKAEVEVYFSFLASERQVSASTQNQTKAALLFLYREVLGQAFPWLDEVTSVRQAQKRLPAHRAGRRRLIG' A
#
# COMPACT_ATOMS: atom_id res chain seq x y z
N MET A 1 6.61 -19.15 13.38
CA MET A 1 7.23 -18.55 12.20
C MET A 1 6.90 -17.08 12.25
N GLU A 2 7.84 -16.26 12.68
CA GLU A 2 7.66 -14.82 12.83
C GLU A 2 8.51 -14.16 11.73
N MET A 3 7.89 -13.37 10.85
CA MET A 3 8.65 -12.60 9.87
C MET A 3 9.28 -11.40 10.57
N GLY A 4 10.60 -11.28 10.49
CA GLY A 4 11.34 -10.14 11.00
C GLY A 4 11.31 -8.94 10.05
N LYS A 5 12.03 -7.88 10.45
CA LYS A 5 12.12 -6.62 9.68
C LYS A 5 12.58 -6.83 8.25
N ALA A 6 13.64 -7.62 8.10
CA ALA A 6 14.24 -7.89 6.79
C ALA A 6 13.28 -8.62 5.86
N GLU A 7 12.57 -9.63 6.34
CA GLU A 7 11.60 -10.38 5.53
C GLU A 7 10.44 -9.50 5.07
N VAL A 8 9.96 -8.61 5.94
CA VAL A 8 8.89 -7.67 5.58
C VAL A 8 9.38 -6.64 4.56
N GLU A 9 10.57 -6.07 4.73
CA GLU A 9 11.15 -5.13 3.76
C GLU A 9 11.37 -5.77 2.38
N VAL A 10 11.82 -7.03 2.34
CA VAL A 10 11.95 -7.81 1.10
C VAL A 10 10.59 -8.04 0.45
N TYR A 11 9.56 -8.38 1.23
CA TYR A 11 8.21 -8.57 0.69
C TYR A 11 7.64 -7.28 0.09
N PHE A 12 7.80 -6.14 0.75
CA PHE A 12 7.40 -4.85 0.20
C PHE A 12 8.17 -4.47 -1.06
N SER A 13 9.47 -4.77 -1.10
CA SER A 13 10.30 -4.56 -2.29
C SER A 13 9.86 -5.45 -3.44
N PHE A 14 9.49 -6.71 -3.18
CA PHE A 14 8.92 -7.62 -4.19
C PHE A 14 7.57 -7.13 -4.72
N LEU A 15 6.69 -6.63 -3.84
CA LEU A 15 5.42 -6.03 -4.25
C LEU A 15 5.63 -4.81 -5.16
N ALA A 16 6.60 -3.95 -4.81
CA ALA A 16 6.89 -2.75 -5.56
C ALA A 16 7.59 -3.03 -6.90
N SER A 17 8.59 -3.92 -6.93
CA SER A 17 9.43 -4.14 -8.11
C SER A 17 8.84 -5.19 -9.06
N GLU A 18 8.53 -6.38 -8.55
CA GLU A 18 8.10 -7.52 -9.37
C GLU A 18 6.61 -7.44 -9.73
N ARG A 19 5.78 -7.07 -8.75
CA ARG A 19 4.33 -7.05 -8.93
C ARG A 19 3.79 -5.70 -9.40
N GLN A 20 4.64 -4.66 -9.41
CA GLN A 20 4.32 -3.30 -9.85
C GLN A 20 3.00 -2.77 -9.26
N VAL A 21 2.69 -3.16 -8.01
CA VAL A 21 1.40 -2.80 -7.41
C VAL A 21 1.38 -1.32 -7.05
N SER A 22 0.19 -0.73 -7.10
CA SER A 22 -0.02 0.67 -6.77
C SER A 22 0.45 1.02 -5.36
N ALA A 23 0.79 2.30 -5.14
CA ALA A 23 1.10 2.79 -3.80
C ALA A 23 -0.09 2.58 -2.83
N SER A 24 -1.32 2.68 -3.33
CA SER A 24 -2.54 2.40 -2.54
C SER A 24 -2.61 0.93 -2.10
N THR A 25 -2.28 0.00 -2.99
CA THR A 25 -2.23 -1.43 -2.68
C THR A 25 -1.16 -1.73 -1.63
N GLN A 26 0.03 -1.14 -1.75
CA GLN A 26 1.09 -1.31 -0.75
C GLN A 26 0.67 -0.77 0.63
N ASN A 27 0.04 0.40 0.67
CA ASN A 27 -0.46 0.99 1.92
C ASN A 27 -1.54 0.11 2.56
N GLN A 28 -2.44 -0.48 1.76
CA GLN A 28 -3.45 -1.42 2.27
C GLN A 28 -2.79 -2.68 2.85
N THR A 29 -1.79 -3.25 2.17
CA THR A 29 -1.02 -4.38 2.70
C THR A 29 -0.33 -4.02 4.02
N LYS A 30 0.28 -2.83 4.12
CA LYS A 30 0.90 -2.35 5.36
C LYS A 30 -0.10 -2.22 6.50
N ALA A 31 -1.27 -1.64 6.23
CA ALA A 31 -2.34 -1.51 7.22
C ALA A 31 -2.85 -2.89 7.69
N ALA A 32 -3.01 -3.85 6.78
CA ALA A 32 -3.42 -5.21 7.12
C ALA A 32 -2.40 -5.92 8.01
N LEU A 33 -1.09 -5.76 7.73
CA LEU A 33 -0.03 -6.31 8.58
C LEU A 33 0.00 -5.66 9.96
N LEU A 34 -0.08 -4.33 10.03
CA LEU A 34 -0.13 -3.60 11.30
C LEU A 34 -1.33 -4.05 12.15
N PHE A 35 -2.50 -4.20 11.52
CA PHE A 35 -3.70 -4.68 12.20
C PHE A 35 -3.54 -6.12 12.71
N LEU A 36 -3.08 -7.04 11.86
CA LEU A 36 -2.86 -8.44 12.24
C LEU A 36 -1.94 -8.53 13.46
N TYR A 37 -0.80 -7.83 13.43
CA TYR A 37 0.16 -7.90 14.51
C TYR A 37 -0.34 -7.24 15.80
N ARG A 38 -0.93 -6.05 15.71
CA ARG A 38 -1.39 -5.30 16.89
C ARG A 38 -2.64 -5.90 17.51
N GLU A 39 -3.66 -6.12 16.71
CA GLU A 39 -5.02 -6.42 17.20
C GLU A 39 -5.29 -7.91 17.31
N VAL A 40 -4.65 -8.75 16.46
CA VAL A 40 -4.90 -10.20 16.46
C VAL A 40 -3.82 -10.95 17.25
N LEU A 41 -2.55 -10.61 17.04
CA LEU A 41 -1.42 -11.30 17.69
C LEU A 41 -0.96 -10.61 18.98
N GLY A 42 -1.40 -9.38 19.25
CA GLY A 42 -0.99 -8.62 20.44
C GLY A 42 0.50 -8.26 20.48
N GLN A 43 1.18 -8.24 19.33
CA GLN A 43 2.60 -7.96 19.20
C GLN A 43 2.81 -6.59 18.57
N ALA A 44 3.62 -5.76 19.21
CA ALA A 44 4.04 -4.49 18.64
C ALA A 44 5.30 -4.69 17.78
N PHE A 45 5.25 -4.18 16.55
CA PHE A 45 6.41 -4.05 15.67
C PHE A 45 6.67 -2.56 15.42
N PRO A 46 7.42 -1.86 16.30
CA PRO A 46 7.66 -0.42 16.19
C PRO A 46 8.30 -0.06 14.85
N TRP A 47 9.17 -0.92 14.34
CA TRP A 47 9.86 -0.71 13.07
C TRP A 47 8.95 -0.88 11.84
N LEU A 48 7.78 -1.53 11.94
CA LEU A 48 6.88 -1.70 10.80
C LEU A 48 6.27 -0.36 10.37
N ASP A 49 6.10 0.58 11.30
CA ASP A 49 5.70 1.94 10.99
C ASP A 49 6.77 2.66 10.15
N GLU A 50 8.06 2.36 10.38
CA GLU A 50 9.21 2.94 9.68
C GLU A 50 9.41 2.35 8.28
N VAL A 51 8.84 1.18 7.97
CA VAL A 51 8.95 0.57 6.63
C VAL A 51 8.31 1.51 5.61
N THR A 52 9.15 2.16 4.82
CA THR A 52 8.76 3.08 3.76
C THR A 52 8.45 2.30 2.48
N SER A 53 7.25 2.51 1.94
CA SER A 53 6.88 1.96 0.63
C SER A 53 7.79 2.57 -0.44
N VAL A 54 8.42 1.71 -1.25
CA VAL A 54 9.17 2.15 -2.43
C VAL A 54 8.16 2.70 -3.43
N ARG A 55 8.19 4.02 -3.63
CA ARG A 55 7.26 4.72 -4.52
C ARG A 55 7.49 4.29 -5.96
N GLN A 56 6.64 3.40 -6.49
CA GLN A 56 6.49 3.28 -7.93
C GLN A 56 5.75 4.51 -8.46
N ALA A 57 6.34 5.20 -9.43
CA ALA A 57 5.72 6.34 -10.11
C ALA A 57 4.51 5.86 -10.91
N GLN A 58 3.32 5.91 -10.31
CA GLN A 58 2.09 5.51 -11.00
C GLN A 58 1.74 6.53 -12.09
N LYS A 59 1.69 6.06 -13.33
CA LYS A 59 1.14 6.81 -14.47
C LYS A 59 -0.37 6.97 -14.25
N ARG A 60 -0.81 8.15 -13.78
CA ARG A 60 -2.23 8.44 -13.52
C ARG A 60 -2.99 8.46 -14.84
N LEU A 61 -4.01 7.61 -14.98
CA LEU A 61 -5.02 7.76 -16.01
C LEU A 61 -5.96 8.92 -15.62
N PRO A 62 -6.33 9.81 -16.56
CA PRO A 62 -7.23 10.92 -16.26
C PRO A 62 -8.59 10.35 -15.85
N ALA A 63 -9.00 10.61 -14.61
CA ALA A 63 -10.34 10.30 -14.16
C ALA A 63 -11.31 11.11 -15.03
N HIS A 64 -12.18 10.42 -15.78
CA HIS A 64 -13.15 11.10 -16.63
C HIS A 64 -13.98 12.04 -15.76
N ARG A 65 -13.86 13.34 -16.00
CA ARG A 65 -14.77 14.33 -15.45
C ARG A 65 -15.99 14.28 -16.36
N ALA A 66 -17.02 13.54 -15.97
CA ALA A 66 -18.31 13.57 -16.66
C ALA A 66 -18.83 15.02 -16.62
N GLY A 67 -18.66 15.74 -17.73
CA GLY A 67 -19.17 17.08 -17.91
C GLY A 67 -20.69 17.02 -17.83
N ARG A 68 -21.27 17.61 -16.78
CA ARG A 68 -22.71 17.90 -16.72
C ARG A 68 -23.03 18.85 -17.87
N ARG A 69 -23.54 18.31 -18.97
CA ARG A 69 -24.10 19.09 -20.08
C ARG A 69 -25.38 19.75 -19.55
N ARG A 70 -25.27 21.06 -19.26
CA ARG A 70 -26.42 21.91 -18.98
C ARG A 70 -27.16 22.06 -20.31
N LEU A 71 -28.29 21.36 -20.47
CA LEU A 71 -29.21 21.60 -21.58
C LEU A 71 -29.87 22.95 -21.32
N ILE A 72 -29.59 23.90 -22.20
CA ILE A 72 -30.30 25.16 -22.36
C ILE A 72 -30.76 25.16 -23.82
N GLY A 73 -32.07 25.30 -24.02
CA GLY A 73 -32.73 25.22 -25.32
C GLY A 73 -34.04 24.47 -25.20
#